data_AF-A0A497RHX0-F1
#
_entry.id   AF-A0A497RHX0-F1
#
_cell.length_a   1.000
_cell.length_b   1.000
_cell.length_c   1.000
_cell.angle_alpha   90.00
_cell.angle_beta   90.00
_cell.angle_gamma   90.00
#
_symmetry.space_group_name_H-M   'P 1'
#
loop_
_entity.id
_entity.type
_entity.pdbx_description
1 polymer ?
#
loop_
_entity_poly.entity_id
_entity_poly.type
_entity_poly.pdbx_seq_one_letter_code
_entity_poly.pdbx_strand_id
1 'polypeptide(L)'
;MLNYGEELAYWYLRLNGFFIISNFVLHTENKTMRGDADLLAIRLPGTVEYIGRREVSFDDEGLFEYIDKNKIVGVIAEVKAGFKNSSDKLNIFTDKNKLKKALHRLGMYEEGDEEDTRYKKERNGYQVLKVLFKNINSDIDIENDEYLVIPLHYAEKFIKDRLKENDVEKLGSWVFFPSNLFQLLIWQIKFDSNSI
;
A
#
# COMPACT_ATOMS: atom_id res chain seq x y z
N MET A 1 -3.18 16.33 1.66
CA MET A 1 -4.48 15.62 1.61
C MET A 1 -4.31 14.59 0.52
N LEU A 2 -4.51 13.31 0.83
CA LEU A 2 -4.32 12.24 -0.14
C LEU A 2 -5.46 12.27 -1.16
N ASN A 3 -5.18 11.88 -2.40
CA ASN A 3 -6.23 11.67 -3.40
C ASN A 3 -6.95 10.32 -3.16
N TYR A 4 -8.04 10.07 -3.90
CA TYR A 4 -8.83 8.83 -3.77
C TYR A 4 -7.99 7.54 -3.81
N GLY A 5 -7.13 7.39 -4.82
CA GLY A 5 -6.33 6.18 -4.96
C GLY A 5 -5.28 6.05 -3.85
N GLU A 6 -4.69 7.17 -3.44
CA GLU A 6 -3.72 7.19 -2.35
C GLU A 6 -4.36 6.84 -1.00
N GLU A 7 -5.59 7.30 -0.75
CA GLU A 7 -6.35 6.89 0.45
C GLU A 7 -6.66 5.39 0.42
N LEU A 8 -7.03 4.82 -0.73
CA LEU A 8 -7.24 3.37 -0.86
C LEU A 8 -5.95 2.60 -0.59
N ALA A 9 -4.84 2.97 -1.24
CA ALA A 9 -3.54 2.32 -1.05
C ALA A 9 -3.07 2.43 0.40
N TYR A 10 -3.25 3.59 1.03
CA TYR A 10 -2.93 3.82 2.44
C TYR A 10 -3.74 2.88 3.34
N TRP A 11 -5.06 2.84 3.19
CA TRP A 11 -5.89 2.00 4.07
C TRP A 11 -5.68 0.52 3.83
N TYR A 12 -5.49 0.10 2.58
CA TYR A 12 -5.18 -1.28 2.24
C TYR A 12 -3.89 -1.75 2.92
N LEU A 13 -2.79 -1.01 2.79
CA LEU A 13 -1.53 -1.33 3.47
C LEU A 13 -1.69 -1.25 5.01
N ARG A 14 -2.43 -0.26 5.52
CA ARG A 14 -2.58 -0.06 6.97
C ARG A 14 -3.37 -1.19 7.64
N LEU A 15 -4.39 -1.71 6.95
CA LEU A 15 -5.21 -2.84 7.39
C LEU A 15 -4.49 -4.18 7.23
N ASN A 16 -3.50 -4.26 6.33
CA ASN A 16 -2.49 -5.32 6.28
C ASN A 16 -1.36 -5.10 7.32
N GLY A 17 -1.56 -4.21 8.30
CA GLY A 17 -0.67 -3.98 9.43
C GLY A 17 0.67 -3.31 9.10
N PHE A 18 0.76 -2.55 8.00
CA PHE A 18 1.92 -1.72 7.72
C PHE A 18 1.85 -0.38 8.47
N PHE A 19 3.02 0.10 8.90
CA PHE A 19 3.25 1.49 9.32
C PHE A 19 3.65 2.31 8.10
N ILE A 20 2.95 3.41 7.85
CA ILE A 20 3.03 4.13 6.57
C ILE A 20 3.48 5.56 6.78
N ILE A 21 4.39 6.00 5.91
CA ILE A 21 4.74 7.40 5.69
C ILE A 21 4.12 7.81 4.35
N SER A 22 3.23 8.79 4.38
CA SER A 22 2.62 9.37 3.18
C SER A 22 3.21 10.72 2.83
N ASN A 23 3.06 11.15 1.57
CA ASN A 23 3.56 12.43 1.05
C ASN A 23 5.08 12.59 1.25
N PHE A 24 5.86 11.54 1.02
CA PHE A 24 7.30 11.60 1.19
C PHE A 24 7.94 12.30 -0.02
N VAL A 25 8.27 13.58 0.17
CA VAL A 25 8.92 14.39 -0.86
C VAL A 25 10.36 13.93 -1.07
N LEU A 26 10.62 13.28 -2.21
CA LEU A 26 11.98 12.93 -2.61
C LEU A 26 12.56 14.16 -3.30
N HIS A 27 13.21 15.03 -2.53
CA HIS A 27 13.86 16.23 -3.05
C HIS A 27 14.69 15.90 -4.31
N THR A 28 14.33 16.41 -5.47
CA THR A 28 15.19 16.38 -6.65
C THR A 28 15.99 17.68 -6.70
N GLU A 29 17.15 17.67 -7.37
CA GLU A 29 17.97 18.89 -7.56
C GLU A 29 17.22 19.93 -8.42
N ASN A 30 16.21 19.50 -9.19
CA ASN A 30 15.34 20.35 -9.98
C ASN A 30 14.07 20.72 -9.20
N LYS A 31 14.02 21.96 -8.68
CA LYS A 31 12.88 22.50 -7.91
C LYS A 31 11.51 22.41 -8.60
N THR A 32 11.48 22.16 -9.91
CA THR A 32 10.28 22.06 -10.75
C THR A 32 9.74 20.64 -10.91
N MET A 33 10.51 19.59 -10.62
CA MET A 33 10.09 18.19 -10.70
C MET A 33 10.01 17.58 -9.30
N ARG A 34 8.84 17.71 -8.65
CA ARG A 34 8.54 16.93 -7.45
C ARG A 34 8.30 15.50 -7.88
N GLY A 35 9.25 14.63 -7.59
CA GLY A 35 9.00 13.20 -7.64
C GLY A 35 8.71 12.75 -6.24
N ASP A 36 7.48 12.33 -5.98
CA ASP A 36 7.09 11.86 -4.67
C ASP A 36 7.02 10.32 -4.72
N ALA A 37 7.47 9.65 -3.66
CA ALA A 37 6.94 8.32 -3.37
C ALA A 37 5.60 8.57 -2.72
N ASP A 38 4.52 8.05 -3.30
CA ASP A 38 3.19 8.30 -2.76
C ASP A 38 3.09 7.74 -1.34
N LEU A 39 3.60 6.51 -1.15
CA LEU A 39 3.66 5.83 0.15
C LEU A 39 4.97 5.06 0.33
N LEU A 40 5.56 5.17 1.52
CA LEU A 40 6.57 4.24 2.02
C LEU A 40 5.99 3.51 3.22
N ALA A 41 6.16 2.20 3.29
CA ALA A 41 5.54 1.39 4.32
C ALA A 41 6.49 0.32 4.87
N ILE A 42 6.39 0.04 6.18
CA ILE A 42 7.13 -1.04 6.86
C ILE A 42 6.15 -1.92 7.62
N ARG A 43 6.31 -3.23 7.52
CA ARG A 43 5.67 -4.23 8.39
C ARG A 43 6.75 -5.05 9.10
N LEU A 44 6.57 -5.25 10.40
CA LEU A 44 7.47 -6.07 11.21
C LEU A 44 6.97 -7.52 11.27
N PRO A 45 7.86 -8.51 11.41
CA PRO A 45 7.45 -9.89 11.61
C PRO A 45 6.66 -10.05 12.91
N GLY A 46 5.67 -10.96 12.91
CA GLY A 46 4.80 -11.19 14.07
C GLY A 46 3.77 -10.09 14.31
N THR A 47 3.52 -9.22 13.33
CA THR A 47 2.49 -8.17 13.46
C THR A 47 1.10 -8.79 13.53
N VAL A 48 0.42 -8.56 14.64
CA VAL A 48 -0.97 -8.94 14.91
C VAL A 48 -1.77 -7.69 15.32
N GLU A 49 -3.07 -7.67 15.04
CA GLU A 49 -3.97 -6.67 15.61
C GLU A 49 -5.09 -7.36 16.38
N TYR A 50 -5.45 -6.79 17.53
CA TYR A 50 -6.54 -7.27 18.36
C TYR A 50 -7.79 -6.45 18.06
N ILE A 51 -8.90 -7.15 17.80
CA ILE A 51 -10.23 -6.56 17.68
C ILE A 51 -11.05 -7.14 18.82
N GLY A 52 -11.53 -6.26 19.70
CA GLY A 52 -12.14 -6.68 20.96
C GLY A 52 -11.17 -7.51 21.80
N ARG A 53 -11.50 -8.79 22.00
CA ARG A 53 -10.66 -9.78 22.71
C ARG A 53 -10.08 -10.84 21.79
N ARG A 54 -10.27 -10.70 20.48
CA ARG A 54 -9.88 -11.69 19.48
C ARG A 54 -8.60 -11.23 18.77
N GLU A 55 -7.61 -12.11 18.74
CA GLU A 55 -6.52 -12.02 17.79
C GLU A 55 -7.05 -12.44 16.42
N VAL A 56 -6.82 -11.63 15.40
CA VAL A 56 -7.31 -11.95 14.07
C VAL A 56 -6.17 -11.71 13.08
N SER A 57 -5.95 -12.72 12.22
CA SER A 57 -5.01 -12.63 11.11
C SER A 57 -5.65 -11.83 9.98
N PHE A 58 -4.92 -10.87 9.45
CA PHE A 58 -5.43 -9.85 8.52
C PHE A 58 -4.60 -9.73 7.25
N ASP A 59 -3.75 -10.74 7.05
CA ASP A 59 -2.90 -10.86 5.89
C ASP A 59 -3.80 -11.13 4.68
N ASP A 60 -3.88 -10.17 3.75
CA ASP A 60 -4.50 -10.36 2.45
C ASP A 60 -3.80 -11.49 1.70
N GLU A 61 -4.51 -12.58 1.38
CA GLU A 61 -3.89 -13.76 0.77
C GLU A 61 -3.16 -13.38 -0.54
N GLY A 62 -3.77 -12.53 -1.37
CA GLY A 62 -3.17 -12.11 -2.64
C GLY A 62 -1.86 -11.33 -2.48
N LEU A 63 -1.76 -10.41 -1.51
CA LEU A 63 -0.50 -9.72 -1.22
C LEU A 63 0.54 -10.66 -0.58
N PHE A 64 0.11 -11.52 0.34
CA PHE A 64 1.01 -12.35 1.14
C PHE A 64 1.52 -13.59 0.41
N GLU A 65 0.99 -13.91 -0.77
CA GLU A 65 1.66 -14.80 -1.74
C GLU A 65 3.06 -14.31 -2.14
N TYR A 66 3.29 -13.00 -2.12
CA TYR A 66 4.55 -12.39 -2.56
C TYR A 66 5.49 -12.04 -1.41
N ILE A 67 5.04 -12.16 -0.16
CA ILE A 67 5.71 -11.65 1.05
C ILE A 67 6.03 -12.79 2.03
N ASP A 68 7.30 -12.89 2.44
CA ASP A 68 7.66 -13.69 3.63
C ASP A 68 7.34 -12.94 4.94
N LYS A 69 6.27 -13.32 5.61
CA LYS A 69 5.82 -12.69 6.88
C LYS A 69 6.80 -12.83 8.06
N ASN A 70 7.83 -13.67 7.94
CA ASN A 70 8.86 -13.82 8.98
C ASN A 70 10.00 -12.80 8.85
N LYS A 71 10.00 -12.00 7.79
CA LYS A 71 10.97 -10.93 7.56
C LYS A 71 10.36 -9.55 7.80
N ILE A 72 11.20 -8.56 8.02
CA ILE A 72 10.77 -7.16 7.93
C ILE A 72 10.41 -6.88 6.45
N VAL A 73 9.25 -6.26 6.21
CA VAL A 73 8.78 -5.96 4.86
C VAL A 73 8.79 -4.45 4.66
N GLY A 74 9.62 -3.96 3.74
CA GLY A 74 9.52 -2.62 3.19
C GLY A 74 8.66 -2.62 1.93
N VAL A 75 7.84 -1.58 1.76
CA VAL A 75 7.07 -1.34 0.53
C VAL A 75 7.36 0.08 0.06
N ILE A 76 7.72 0.20 -1.21
CA ILE A 76 7.79 1.46 -1.95
C ILE A 76 6.60 1.46 -2.89
N ALA A 77 5.61 2.31 -2.61
CA ALA A 77 4.34 2.31 -3.33
C ALA A 77 4.17 3.57 -4.19
N GLU A 78 3.67 3.36 -5.40
CA GLU A 78 3.21 4.39 -6.32
C GLU A 78 1.74 4.14 -6.67
N VAL A 79 0.98 5.21 -6.89
CA VAL A 79 -0.47 5.18 -7.09
C VAL A 79 -0.85 5.92 -8.37
N LYS A 80 -1.35 5.18 -9.35
CA LYS A 80 -1.87 5.71 -10.62
C LYS A 80 -3.38 5.52 -10.70
N ALA A 81 -4.11 6.47 -10.11
CA ALA A 81 -5.58 6.48 -10.06
C ALA A 81 -6.27 7.05 -11.32
N GLY A 82 -5.51 7.63 -12.26
CA GLY A 82 -6.06 8.20 -13.49
C GLY A 82 -6.57 7.14 -14.47
N PHE A 83 -7.73 7.38 -15.09
CA PHE A 83 -8.34 6.51 -16.10
C PHE A 83 -7.66 6.56 -17.49
N LYS A 84 -6.74 7.49 -17.72
CA LYS A 84 -5.98 7.61 -18.97
C LYS A 84 -4.59 7.02 -18.77
N ASN A 85 -4.02 6.51 -19.86
CA ASN A 85 -2.62 6.05 -19.98
C ASN A 85 -1.64 7.19 -19.68
N SER A 86 -1.57 7.59 -18.41
CA SER A 86 -0.57 8.50 -17.87
C SER A 86 0.76 7.79 -18.04
N SER A 87 1.47 8.16 -19.10
CA SER A 87 2.77 7.63 -19.56
C SER A 87 3.46 6.74 -18.53
N ASP A 88 3.58 5.44 -18.84
CA ASP A 88 4.26 4.42 -18.02
C ASP A 88 5.77 4.67 -17.78
N LYS A 89 6.28 5.85 -18.17
CA LYS A 89 7.70 6.23 -18.11
C LYS A 89 8.09 7.01 -16.85
N LEU A 90 7.14 7.61 -16.14
CA LEU A 90 7.39 8.34 -14.90
C LEU A 90 6.87 7.49 -13.74
N ASN A 91 7.69 6.54 -13.32
CA ASN A 91 7.44 5.73 -12.14
C ASN A 91 8.64 5.96 -11.20
N ILE A 92 8.45 5.95 -9.88
CA ILE A 92 9.57 6.04 -8.93
C ILE A 92 10.61 4.95 -9.19
N PHE A 93 10.16 3.81 -9.72
CA PHE A 93 10.98 2.65 -10.03
C PHE A 93 11.95 2.87 -11.20
N THR A 94 11.67 3.82 -12.10
CA THR A 94 12.56 4.14 -13.23
C THR A 94 13.61 5.21 -12.90
N ASP A 95 13.42 5.95 -11.80
CA ASP A 95 14.36 6.96 -11.32
C ASP A 95 15.22 6.42 -10.16
N LYS A 96 16.44 6.01 -10.50
CA LYS A 96 17.43 5.47 -9.56
C LYS A 96 17.68 6.35 -8.34
N ASN A 97 17.69 7.67 -8.51
CA ASN A 97 17.93 8.59 -7.40
C ASN A 97 16.76 8.61 -6.42
N LYS A 98 15.54 8.50 -6.93
CA LYS A 98 14.34 8.41 -6.09
C LYS A 98 14.26 7.07 -5.38
N LEU A 99 14.54 5.97 -6.10
CA LEU A 99 14.58 4.62 -5.52
C LEU A 99 15.62 4.53 -4.40
N LYS A 100 16.84 5.05 -4.62
CA LYS A 100 17.89 5.15 -3.61
C LYS A 100 17.42 5.89 -2.35
N LYS A 101 16.79 7.05 -2.51
CA LYS A 101 16.28 7.83 -1.39
C LYS A 101 15.16 7.12 -0.62
N ALA A 102 14.26 6.43 -1.32
CA ALA A 102 13.22 5.61 -0.70
C ALA A 102 13.83 4.45 0.11
N LEU A 103 14.80 3.72 -0.47
CA LEU A 103 15.51 2.64 0.22
C LEU A 103 16.28 3.14 1.45
N HIS A 104 16.97 4.27 1.34
CA HIS A 104 17.61 4.91 2.49
C HIS A 104 16.60 5.30 3.57
N ARG A 105 15.44 5.82 3.17
CA ARG A 105 14.38 6.21 4.12
C ARG A 105 13.81 5.00 4.87
N LEU A 106 13.68 3.87 4.19
CA LEU A 106 13.30 2.59 4.79
C LEU A 106 14.44 1.99 5.65
N GLY A 107 15.67 2.47 5.51
CA GLY A 107 16.86 1.87 6.15
C GLY A 107 17.26 0.54 5.52
N MET A 108 16.88 0.29 4.27
CA MET A 108 16.99 -1.00 3.58
C MET A 108 17.85 -0.88 2.31
N TYR A 109 18.93 -0.10 2.39
CA TYR A 109 19.80 0.24 1.27
C TYR A 109 21.22 -0.32 1.42
N GLU A 110 21.72 -0.92 0.35
CA GLU A 110 23.11 -1.24 0.06
C GLU A 110 23.51 -0.63 -1.29
N GLU A 111 24.80 -0.36 -1.47
CA GLU A 111 25.32 0.19 -2.72
C GLU A 111 24.97 -0.71 -3.92
N GLY A 112 24.36 -0.13 -4.95
CA GLY A 112 23.93 -0.83 -6.15
C GLY A 112 22.47 -1.31 -6.12
N ASP A 113 21.76 -1.16 -5.00
CA ASP A 113 20.33 -1.52 -4.93
C ASP A 113 19.43 -0.68 -5.83
N GLU A 114 19.85 0.54 -6.14
CA GLU A 114 19.13 1.40 -7.09
C GLU A 114 19.15 0.86 -8.53
N GLU A 115 20.01 -0.12 -8.82
CA GLU A 115 20.12 -0.80 -10.11
C GLU A 115 19.24 -2.04 -10.22
N ASP A 116 18.77 -2.59 -9.09
CA ASP A 116 17.91 -3.77 -9.08
C ASP A 116 16.53 -3.38 -9.58
N THR A 117 16.13 -3.85 -10.76
CA THR A 117 14.83 -3.54 -11.36
C THR A 117 13.71 -4.40 -10.81
N ARG A 118 14.01 -5.51 -10.12
CA ARG A 118 13.00 -6.49 -9.70
C ARG A 118 11.97 -5.90 -8.75
N TYR A 119 10.76 -6.46 -8.79
CA TYR A 119 9.65 -6.06 -7.93
C TYR A 119 9.95 -6.35 -6.46
N LYS A 120 10.71 -7.42 -6.18
CA LYS A 120 11.07 -7.84 -4.83
C LYS A 120 12.57 -8.03 -4.71
N LYS A 121 13.13 -7.36 -3.72
CA LYS A 121 14.48 -7.59 -3.22
C LYS A 121 14.40 -8.32 -1.89
N GLU A 122 15.11 -9.44 -1.77
CA GLU A 122 15.25 -10.16 -0.50
C GLU A 122 16.68 -10.10 0.04
N ARG A 123 16.80 -9.93 1.35
CA ARG A 123 18.04 -9.99 2.11
C ARG A 123 17.82 -10.79 3.40
N ASN A 124 18.92 -11.02 4.12
CA ASN A 124 18.83 -11.67 5.42
C ASN A 124 18.13 -10.73 6.42
N GLY A 125 16.94 -11.11 6.90
CA GLY A 125 16.15 -10.35 7.87
C GLY A 125 15.11 -9.37 7.28
N TYR A 126 15.21 -8.97 6.02
CA TYR A 126 14.22 -8.08 5.40
C TYR A 126 13.98 -8.34 3.91
N GLN A 127 12.87 -7.84 3.40
CA GLN A 127 12.54 -7.77 1.98
C GLN A 127 11.96 -6.39 1.63
N VAL A 128 12.15 -5.95 0.38
CA VAL A 128 11.58 -4.70 -0.13
C VAL A 128 10.77 -5.02 -1.38
N LEU A 129 9.52 -4.55 -1.41
CA LEU A 129 8.64 -4.66 -2.56
C LEU A 129 8.43 -3.29 -3.21
N LYS A 130 8.42 -3.27 -4.54
CA LYS A 130 7.95 -2.18 -5.39
C LYS A 130 6.51 -2.47 -5.78
N VAL A 131 5.60 -1.62 -5.35
CA VAL A 131 4.16 -1.85 -5.52
C VAL A 131 3.54 -0.71 -6.32
N LEU A 132 2.81 -1.04 -7.38
CA LEU A 132 2.06 -0.09 -8.18
C LEU A 132 0.56 -0.31 -7.97
N PHE A 133 -0.12 0.68 -7.39
CA PHE A 133 -1.58 0.71 -7.36
C PHE A 133 -2.11 1.33 -8.64
N LYS A 134 -2.96 0.62 -9.39
CA LYS A 134 -3.49 1.11 -10.68
C LYS A 134 -4.96 0.76 -10.85
N ASN A 135 -5.67 1.57 -11.63
CA ASN A 135 -7.04 1.25 -12.02
C ASN A 135 -7.05 0.32 -13.25
N ILE A 136 -6.98 -0.99 -13.00
CA ILE A 136 -7.04 -2.06 -14.00
C ILE A 136 -8.08 -3.09 -13.60
N ASN A 137 -8.56 -3.89 -14.56
CA ASN A 137 -9.54 -4.95 -14.35
C ASN A 137 -8.86 -6.32 -14.47
N SER A 138 -7.94 -6.61 -13.55
CA SER A 138 -7.21 -7.87 -13.39
C SER A 138 -7.04 -8.16 -11.90
N ASP A 139 -6.52 -9.34 -11.57
CA ASP A 139 -6.05 -9.65 -10.21
C ASP A 139 -4.68 -9.01 -9.93
N ILE A 140 -4.17 -9.22 -8.71
CA ILE A 140 -2.79 -8.88 -8.34
C ILE A 140 -1.83 -9.68 -9.22
N ASP A 141 -0.88 -9.00 -9.86
CA ASP A 141 0.08 -9.64 -10.77
C ASP A 141 1.42 -8.90 -10.75
N ILE A 142 2.47 -9.55 -11.26
CA ILE A 142 3.79 -8.97 -11.44
C ILE A 142 3.92 -8.46 -12.88
N GLU A 143 4.16 -7.16 -13.05
CA GLU A 143 4.35 -6.58 -14.37
C GLU A 143 5.85 -6.49 -14.71
N ASN A 144 6.25 -7.21 -15.77
CA ASN A 144 7.63 -7.26 -16.30
C ASN A 144 8.73 -7.65 -15.28
N ASP A 145 8.37 -8.35 -14.20
CA ASP A 145 9.23 -8.61 -13.04
C ASP A 145 9.68 -7.33 -12.30
N GLU A 146 9.17 -6.14 -12.64
CA GLU A 146 9.67 -4.87 -12.11
C GLU A 146 8.86 -4.34 -10.91
N TYR A 147 7.56 -4.59 -10.89
CA TYR A 147 6.68 -4.14 -9.81
C TYR A 147 5.48 -5.08 -9.65
N LEU A 148 5.04 -5.21 -8.39
CA LEU A 148 3.80 -5.88 -8.04
C LEU A 148 2.63 -4.91 -8.25
N VAL A 149 1.70 -5.27 -9.10
CA VAL A 149 0.53 -4.43 -9.40
C VAL A 149 -0.62 -4.84 -8.51
N ILE A 150 -1.16 -3.87 -7.76
CA ILE A 150 -2.37 -4.05 -6.95
C ILE A 150 -3.49 -3.20 -7.56
N PRO A 151 -4.53 -3.83 -8.12
CA PRO A 151 -5.67 -3.11 -8.65
C PRO A 151 -6.38 -2.30 -7.56
N LEU A 152 -6.73 -1.04 -7.85
CA LEU A 152 -7.42 -0.19 -6.87
C LEU A 152 -8.78 -0.76 -6.45
N HIS A 153 -9.50 -1.42 -7.38
CA HIS A 153 -10.77 -2.09 -7.07
C HIS A 153 -10.58 -3.30 -6.13
N TYR A 154 -9.44 -4.01 -6.24
CA TYR A 154 -9.06 -5.11 -5.35
C TYR A 154 -8.82 -4.57 -3.94
N ALA A 155 -8.03 -3.50 -3.82
CA ALA A 155 -7.76 -2.84 -2.55
C ALA A 155 -9.05 -2.32 -1.88
N GLU A 156 -9.95 -1.71 -2.65
CA GLU A 156 -11.26 -1.27 -2.17
C GLU A 156 -12.12 -2.44 -1.68
N LYS A 157 -12.17 -3.55 -2.45
CA LYS A 157 -12.90 -4.75 -2.06
C LYS A 157 -12.37 -5.31 -0.74
N PHE A 158 -11.05 -5.47 -0.62
CA PHE A 158 -10.40 -5.92 0.61
C PHE A 158 -10.81 -5.03 1.80
N ILE A 159 -10.73 -3.71 1.66
CA ILE A 159 -11.13 -2.76 2.71
C ILE A 159 -12.60 -2.97 3.09
N LYS A 160 -13.50 -3.09 2.11
CA LYS A 160 -14.94 -3.29 2.35
C LYS A 160 -15.22 -4.60 3.09
N ASP A 161 -14.60 -5.70 2.67
CA ASP A 161 -14.75 -7.00 3.31
C ASP A 161 -14.24 -6.95 4.76
N ARG A 162 -13.10 -6.27 4.97
CA ARG A 162 -12.53 -6.01 6.30
C ARG A 162 -13.47 -5.26 7.22
N LEU A 163 -14.14 -4.24 6.68
CA LEU A 163 -15.10 -3.44 7.40
C LEU A 163 -16.39 -4.22 7.70
N LYS A 164 -16.80 -5.16 6.85
CA LYS A 164 -17.97 -6.01 7.12
C LYS A 164 -17.69 -7.03 8.23
N GLU A 165 -16.55 -7.70 8.18
CA GLU A 165 -16.18 -8.74 9.16
C GLU A 165 -16.10 -8.23 10.61
N ASN A 166 -15.81 -6.93 10.78
CA ASN A 166 -15.53 -6.34 12.09
C ASN A 166 -16.55 -5.27 12.50
N ASP A 167 -17.67 -5.15 11.77
CA ASP A 167 -18.65 -4.10 11.99
C ASP A 167 -19.14 -4.14 13.45
N VAL A 168 -19.61 -5.29 13.92
CA VAL A 168 -20.23 -5.48 15.25
C VAL A 168 -19.34 -5.02 16.43
N GLU A 169 -18.03 -5.32 16.41
CA GLU A 169 -17.13 -5.01 17.53
C GLU A 169 -16.51 -3.61 17.45
N LYS A 170 -16.49 -2.97 16.28
CA LYS A 170 -15.86 -1.66 16.09
C LYS A 170 -16.84 -0.50 15.82
N LEU A 171 -18.15 -0.75 15.90
CA LEU A 171 -19.25 0.22 15.65
C LEU A 171 -19.03 1.61 16.25
N GLY A 172 -18.45 1.70 17.45
CA GLY A 172 -18.24 2.98 18.16
C GLY A 172 -16.93 3.70 17.81
N SER A 173 -15.91 3.00 17.32
CA SER A 173 -14.57 3.57 17.13
C SER A 173 -14.32 4.08 15.71
N TRP A 174 -15.11 3.62 14.74
CA TRP A 174 -14.86 3.92 13.31
C TRP A 174 -15.19 5.35 12.91
N VAL A 175 -16.13 5.97 13.60
CA VAL A 175 -16.48 7.40 13.44
C VAL A 175 -15.33 8.35 13.79
N PHE A 176 -14.26 7.87 14.43
CA PHE A 176 -13.08 8.69 14.74
C PHE A 176 -11.97 8.61 13.69
N PHE A 177 -12.12 7.82 12.63
CA PHE A 177 -11.12 7.79 11.56
C PHE A 177 -11.17 9.08 10.72
N PRO A 178 -10.07 9.82 10.58
CA PRO A 178 -10.06 11.14 9.94
C PRO A 178 -10.07 11.11 8.40
N SER A 179 -10.55 10.03 7.76
CA SER A 179 -10.59 9.87 6.29
C SER A 179 -12.02 9.90 5.77
N ASN A 180 -12.33 10.87 4.91
CA ASN A 180 -13.66 11.02 4.31
C ASN A 180 -14.02 9.82 3.43
N LEU A 181 -13.07 9.25 2.68
CA LEU A 181 -13.30 8.04 1.90
C LEU A 181 -13.67 6.88 2.81
N PHE A 182 -12.91 6.68 3.89
CA PHE A 182 -13.15 5.59 4.83
C PHE A 182 -14.51 5.75 5.51
N GLN A 183 -14.87 6.97 5.94
CA GLN A 183 -16.20 7.28 6.48
C GLN A 183 -17.32 6.96 5.48
N LEU A 184 -17.13 7.29 4.19
CA LEU A 184 -18.09 6.94 3.14
C LEU A 184 -18.23 5.43 2.95
N LEU A 185 -17.12 4.68 2.92
CA LEU A 185 -17.13 3.23 2.78
C LEU A 185 -17.86 2.57 3.96
N ILE A 186 -17.61 3.01 5.19
CA ILE A 186 -18.31 2.56 6.40
C ILE A 186 -19.80 2.85 6.27
N TRP A 187 -20.18 4.05 5.83
CA TRP A 187 -21.57 4.42 5.63
C TRP A 187 -22.25 3.52 4.58
N GLN A 188 -21.63 3.31 3.41
CA GLN A 188 -22.16 2.43 2.36
C GLN A 188 -22.41 1.03 2.90
N ILE A 189 -21.45 0.45 3.62
CA ILE A 189 -21.60 -0.90 4.19
C ILE A 189 -22.79 -0.98 5.15
N LYS A 190 -22.97 0.02 6.01
CA LYS A 190 -24.08 0.05 6.97
C LYS A 190 -25.46 0.20 6.32
N PHE A 191 -25.56 0.96 5.23
CA PHE A 191 -26.85 1.26 4.59
C PHE A 191 -27.19 0.31 3.43
N ASP A 192 -26.20 -0.24 2.73
CA ASP A 192 -26.41 -1.31 1.74
C ASP A 192 -26.88 -2.61 2.43
N SER A 193 -26.42 -2.88 3.66
CA SER A 193 -26.84 -4.04 4.46
C SER A 193 -28.28 -3.94 5.00
N ASN A 194 -28.88 -2.75 4.98
CA ASN A 194 -30.27 -2.48 5.41
C ASN A 194 -31.27 -2.42 4.23
N SER A 195 -30.84 -2.77 3.01
CA SER A 195 -31.66 -2.69 1.79
C SER A 195 -32.16 -4.06 1.27
N ILE A 196 -32.28 -5.07 2.15
CA ILE A 196 -32.92 -6.36 1.86
C ILE A 196 -34.13 -6.54 2.78
#